data_AF-A0A109KW63-F1
#
_entry.id   AF-A0A109KW63-F1
#
_cell.length_a   1.000
_cell.length_b   1.000
_cell.length_c   1.000
_cell.angle_alpha   90.00
_cell.angle_beta   90.00
_cell.angle_gamma   90.00
#
_symmetry.space_group_name_H-M   'P 1'
#
loop_
_entity.id
_entity.type
_entity.pdbx_description
1 polymer ?
#
loop_
_entity_poly.entity_id
_entity_poly.type
_entity_poly.pdbx_seq_one_letter_code
_entity_poly.pdbx_strand_id
1 'polypeptide(L)'
;MRLPKFKERLQWLWPSLTPLTSEEQVEDDEWARRLASSVQASNWSKDCEVVLEESRRLFDAEVDRRKGADAKAGIYLAAITALIPVLVSLLPTLWSDKSSKWLGCLGLLIFAWAIAYLLRAGAWAFRTLQVAGFAQLSPGDLVRSWNKKSPKAALAKQLSSAVLYNYPLVNRKVTGIKMTHEYLLRAFLSFTILLVLQVMWPVGVWISDEIQKLMSPTPSSSLIMCFS
;
A
#
# COMPACT_ATOMS: atom_id res chain seq x y z
N MET A 1 0.84 24.07 -7.23
CA MET A 1 0.26 23.84 -8.59
C MET A 1 -1.08 23.12 -8.42
N ARG A 2 -2.22 23.74 -8.75
CA ARG A 2 -3.56 23.17 -8.51
C ARG A 2 -3.85 22.15 -9.62
N LEU A 3 -3.83 20.86 -9.30
CA LEU A 3 -4.09 19.78 -10.26
C LEU A 3 -5.54 19.92 -10.80
N PRO A 4 -5.79 19.63 -12.08
CA PRO A 4 -7.15 19.66 -12.61
C PRO A 4 -8.03 18.65 -11.85
N LYS A 5 -9.26 19.04 -11.48
CA LYS A 5 -10.21 18.24 -10.65
C LYS A 5 -10.40 16.79 -11.13
N PHE A 6 -10.21 16.52 -12.42
CA PHE A 6 -10.28 15.17 -12.99
C PHE A 6 -9.12 14.27 -12.52
N LYS A 7 -7.90 14.82 -12.43
CA LYS A 7 -6.71 14.10 -11.98
C LYS A 7 -6.78 13.78 -10.49
N GLU A 8 -7.39 14.65 -9.69
CA GLU A 8 -7.67 14.38 -8.27
C GLU A 8 -8.66 13.23 -8.09
N ARG A 9 -9.76 13.20 -8.86
CA ARG A 9 -10.72 12.07 -8.84
C ARG A 9 -10.07 10.76 -9.31
N LEU A 10 -9.22 10.83 -10.34
CA LEU A 10 -8.51 9.67 -10.85
C LEU A 10 -7.44 9.17 -9.86
N GLN A 11 -6.78 10.06 -9.11
CA GLN A 11 -5.86 9.68 -8.02
C GLN A 11 -6.60 9.08 -6.82
N TRP A 12 -7.81 9.55 -6.54
CA TRP A 12 -8.65 8.97 -5.49
C TRP A 12 -9.05 7.53 -5.84
N LEU A 13 -9.48 7.29 -7.09
CA LEU A 13 -9.79 5.95 -7.58
C LEU A 13 -8.52 5.11 -7.75
N TRP A 14 -7.48 5.63 -8.40
CA TRP A 14 -6.29 4.88 -8.74
C TRP A 14 -5.04 5.61 -8.23
N PRO A 15 -4.54 5.28 -7.04
CA PRO A 15 -3.42 5.99 -6.45
C PRO A 15 -2.17 5.80 -7.33
N SER A 16 -1.61 6.90 -7.79
CA SER A 16 -0.39 6.93 -8.60
C SER A 16 0.69 7.69 -7.85
N LEU A 17 1.92 7.18 -7.86
CA LEU A 17 3.07 7.97 -7.43
C LEU A 17 3.28 9.10 -8.44
N THR A 18 3.34 10.32 -7.93
CA THR A 18 3.82 11.45 -8.71
C THR A 18 5.34 11.41 -8.63
N PRO A 19 6.05 11.09 -9.72
CA PRO A 19 7.50 11.15 -9.70
C PRO A 19 7.93 12.60 -9.49
N LEU A 20 9.07 12.81 -8.83
CA LEU A 20 9.71 14.12 -8.79
C LEU A 20 9.95 14.60 -10.22
N THR A 21 9.76 15.89 -10.47
CA THR A 21 10.14 16.49 -11.76
C THR A 21 11.65 16.37 -11.96
N SER A 22 12.13 16.53 -13.19
CA SER A 22 13.58 16.50 -13.46
C SER A 22 14.34 17.57 -12.66
N GLU A 23 13.70 18.72 -12.44
CA GLU A 23 14.25 19.82 -11.65
C GLU A 23 14.34 19.45 -10.16
N GLU A 24 13.25 18.91 -9.59
CA GLU A 24 13.21 18.44 -8.20
C GLU A 24 14.19 17.29 -7.95
N GLN A 25 14.38 16.39 -8.92
CA GLN A 25 15.37 15.31 -8.82
C GLN A 25 16.80 15.84 -8.78
N VAL A 26 17.11 16.85 -9.61
CA VAL A 26 18.43 17.50 -9.61
C VAL A 26 18.65 18.22 -8.28
N GLU A 27 17.64 18.90 -7.74
CA GLU A 27 17.72 19.58 -6.45
C GLU A 27 17.97 18.59 -5.30
N ASP A 28 17.25 17.46 -5.26
CA ASP A 28 17.43 16.41 -4.24
C ASP A 28 18.82 15.76 -4.32
N ASP A 29 19.28 15.47 -5.55
CA ASP A 29 20.63 14.94 -5.80
C ASP A 29 21.72 15.95 -5.38
N GLU A 30 21.54 17.23 -5.70
CA GLU A 30 22.46 18.28 -5.28
C GLU A 30 22.48 18.44 -3.77
N TRP A 31 21.33 18.44 -3.12
CA TRP A 31 21.22 18.49 -1.67
C TRP A 31 21.94 17.31 -1.02
N ALA A 32 21.72 16.09 -1.52
CA ALA A 32 22.38 14.89 -1.01
C ALA A 32 23.91 14.96 -1.16
N ARG A 33 24.40 15.43 -2.32
CA ARG A 33 25.84 15.63 -2.57
C ARG A 33 26.43 16.70 -1.66
N ARG A 34 25.75 17.84 -1.49
CA ARG A 34 26.18 18.92 -0.59
C ARG A 34 26.28 18.40 0.83
N LEU A 35 25.26 17.71 1.32
CA LEU A 35 25.26 17.15 2.67
C LEU A 35 26.38 16.12 2.87
N ALA A 36 26.58 15.22 1.91
CA ALA A 36 27.70 14.27 1.94
C ALA A 36 29.06 14.99 2.00
N SER A 37 29.24 16.04 1.19
CA SER A 37 30.46 16.84 1.20
C SER A 37 30.65 17.57 2.54
N SER A 38 29.59 18.10 3.14
CA SER A 38 29.62 18.76 4.45
C SER A 38 29.99 17.78 5.55
N VAL A 39 29.46 16.56 5.54
CA VAL A 39 29.83 15.49 6.49
C VAL A 39 31.34 15.19 6.38
N GLN A 40 31.88 15.11 5.16
CA GLN A 40 33.30 14.82 4.95
C GLN A 40 34.21 16.01 5.35
N ALA A 41 33.80 17.24 5.06
CA ALA A 41 34.57 18.45 5.37
C ALA A 41 34.52 18.85 6.85
N SER A 42 33.49 18.41 7.59
CA SER A 42 33.29 18.80 9.00
C SER A 42 34.39 18.30 9.92
N ASN A 43 34.77 19.13 10.90
CA ASN A 43 35.76 18.75 11.91
C ASN A 43 35.08 18.17 13.15
N TRP A 44 35.06 16.85 13.27
CA TRP A 44 34.46 16.12 14.39
C TRP A 44 35.48 15.68 15.45
N SER A 45 36.66 16.32 15.48
CA SER A 45 37.71 15.98 16.45
C SER A 45 37.46 16.50 17.86
N LYS A 46 36.65 17.56 18.03
CA LYS A 46 36.38 18.17 19.34
C LYS A 46 35.50 17.30 20.24
N ASP A 47 34.34 16.85 19.74
CA ASP A 47 33.37 16.04 20.49
C ASP A 47 33.10 14.70 19.80
N CYS A 48 34.18 13.96 19.54
CA CYS A 48 34.11 12.77 18.70
C CYS A 48 33.25 11.62 19.27
N GLU A 49 33.05 11.54 20.59
CA GLU A 49 32.15 10.56 21.22
C GLU A 49 30.69 10.86 20.88
N VAL A 50 30.26 12.10 21.12
CA VAL A 50 28.87 12.53 20.90
C VAL A 50 28.49 12.33 19.44
N VAL A 51 29.35 12.76 18.52
CA VAL A 51 29.08 12.60 17.10
C VAL A 51 29.07 11.13 16.69
N LEU A 52 29.94 10.28 17.26
CA LEU A 52 29.93 8.85 16.98
C LEU A 52 28.66 8.17 17.50
N GLU A 53 28.21 8.53 18.71
CA GLU A 53 26.98 8.01 19.29
C GLU A 53 25.76 8.39 18.44
N GLU A 54 25.64 9.67 18.07
CA GLU A 54 24.55 10.12 17.21
C GLU A 54 24.61 9.50 15.80
N SER A 55 25.80 9.34 15.22
CA SER A 55 25.97 8.63 13.94
C SER A 55 25.53 7.15 14.03
N ARG A 56 25.80 6.47 15.15
CA ARG A 56 25.31 5.10 15.38
C ARG A 56 23.80 5.07 15.51
N ARG A 57 23.22 5.96 16.33
CA ARG A 57 21.76 6.07 16.50
C ARG A 57 21.05 6.32 15.17
N LEU A 58 21.58 7.21 14.33
CA LEU A 58 21.05 7.48 12.99
C LEU A 58 21.15 6.25 12.07
N PHE A 59 22.28 5.54 12.11
CA PHE A 59 22.46 4.33 11.32
C PHE A 59 21.51 3.21 11.74
N ASP A 60 21.40 2.95 13.04
CA ASP A 60 20.52 1.94 13.59
C ASP A 60 19.05 2.27 13.29
N ALA A 61 18.65 3.54 13.45
CA ALA A 61 17.31 4.00 13.08
C ALA A 61 17.00 3.77 11.60
N GLU A 62 17.96 3.97 10.70
CA GLU A 62 17.77 3.74 9.27
C GLU A 62 17.69 2.25 8.91
N VAL A 63 18.50 1.42 9.58
CA VAL A 63 18.41 -0.05 9.48
C VAL A 63 17.04 -0.52 9.94
N ASP A 64 16.54 0.00 11.06
CA ASP A 64 15.23 -0.36 11.59
C ASP A 64 14.08 0.15 10.72
N ARG A 65 14.20 1.34 10.11
CA ARG A 65 13.24 1.82 9.09
C ARG A 65 13.14 0.85 7.92
N ARG A 66 14.27 0.34 7.42
CA ARG A 66 14.28 -0.68 6.36
C ARG A 66 13.63 -1.97 6.82
N LYS A 67 14.05 -2.52 7.96
CA LYS A 67 13.48 -3.77 8.51
C LYS A 67 11.97 -3.63 8.73
N GLY A 68 11.52 -2.49 9.23
CA GLY A 68 10.10 -2.19 9.42
C GLY A 68 9.33 -2.16 8.11
N ALA A 69 9.91 -1.62 7.03
CA ALA A 69 9.30 -1.68 5.70
C ALA A 69 9.24 -3.13 5.17
N ASP A 70 10.34 -3.89 5.28
CA ASP A 70 10.39 -5.28 4.82
C ASP A 70 9.39 -6.17 5.60
N ALA A 71 9.30 -6.00 6.92
CA ALA A 71 8.33 -6.70 7.76
C ALA A 71 6.87 -6.38 7.38
N LYS A 72 6.54 -5.10 7.18
CA LYS A 72 5.19 -4.69 6.75
C LYS A 72 4.83 -5.26 5.38
N ALA A 73 5.77 -5.29 4.44
CA ALA A 73 5.54 -5.89 3.13
C ALA A 73 5.24 -7.39 3.23
N GLY A 74 5.98 -8.10 4.08
CA GLY A 74 5.74 -9.52 4.38
C GLY A 74 4.34 -9.76 4.94
N ILE A 75 3.92 -8.96 5.93
CA ILE A 75 2.58 -9.05 6.52
C ILE A 75 1.49 -8.81 5.47
N TYR A 76 1.63 -7.77 4.65
CA TYR A 76 0.66 -7.48 3.60
C TYR A 76 0.60 -8.60 2.55
N LEU A 77 1.73 -9.17 2.15
CA LEU A 77 1.76 -10.27 1.19
C LEU A 77 1.09 -11.53 1.75
N ALA A 78 1.31 -11.84 3.03
CA ALA A 78 0.65 -12.95 3.72
C ALA A 78 -0.88 -12.74 3.75
N ALA A 79 -1.33 -11.54 4.11
CA ALA A 79 -2.75 -11.19 4.11
C ALA A 79 -3.38 -11.31 2.71
N ILE A 80 -2.72 -10.78 1.68
CA ILE A 80 -3.17 -10.90 0.28
C ILE A 80 -3.29 -12.38 -0.12
N THR A 81 -2.30 -13.19 0.22
CA THR A 81 -2.29 -14.63 -0.08
C THR A 81 -3.44 -15.36 0.63
N ALA A 82 -3.70 -15.02 1.89
CA ALA A 82 -4.80 -15.58 2.66
C ALA A 82 -6.19 -15.19 2.14
N LEU A 83 -6.31 -14.05 1.45
CA LEU A 83 -7.57 -13.60 0.85
C LEU A 83 -7.89 -14.33 -0.46
N ILE A 84 -6.91 -14.85 -1.19
CA ILE A 84 -7.14 -15.48 -2.51
C ILE A 84 -8.21 -16.58 -2.47
N PRO A 85 -8.19 -17.56 -1.52
CA PRO A 85 -9.24 -18.58 -1.46
C PRO A 85 -10.64 -18.01 -1.24
N VAL A 86 -10.75 -16.96 -0.42
CA VAL A 86 -12.03 -16.27 -0.15
C VAL A 86 -12.56 -15.59 -1.41
N LEU A 87 -11.68 -15.01 -2.23
CA LEU A 87 -12.10 -14.43 -3.51
C LEU A 87 -12.59 -15.49 -4.49
N VAL A 88 -11.89 -16.63 -4.53
CA VAL A 88 -12.28 -17.74 -5.41
C VAL A 88 -13.64 -18.31 -5.02
N SER A 89 -13.96 -18.41 -3.73
CA SER A 89 -15.26 -18.92 -3.28
C SER A 89 -16.44 -17.99 -3.57
N LEU A 90 -16.20 -16.69 -3.76
CA LEU A 90 -17.25 -15.71 -4.08
C LEU A 90 -17.64 -15.68 -5.57
N LEU A 91 -16.77 -16.16 -6.48
CA LEU A 91 -17.03 -16.16 -7.93
C LEU A 91 -18.38 -16.79 -8.33
N PRO A 92 -18.75 -18.00 -7.84
CA PRO A 92 -20.02 -18.64 -8.21
C PRO A 92 -21.24 -17.85 -7.75
N THR A 93 -21.14 -17.14 -6.62
CA THR A 93 -22.26 -16.35 -6.08
C THR A 93 -22.60 -15.14 -6.94
N LEU A 94 -21.60 -14.57 -7.62
CA LEU A 94 -21.76 -13.44 -8.54
C LEU A 94 -22.36 -13.86 -9.89
N TRP A 95 -22.13 -15.11 -10.30
CA TRP A 95 -22.58 -15.69 -11.57
C TRP A 95 -23.62 -16.80 -11.31
N SER A 96 -24.75 -16.46 -10.69
CA SER A 96 -25.86 -17.40 -10.50
C SER A 96 -27.09 -17.01 -11.29
N ASP A 97 -27.82 -18.00 -11.83
CA ASP A 97 -29.06 -17.82 -12.60
C ASP A 97 -30.19 -17.15 -11.80
N LYS A 98 -30.05 -17.03 -10.47
CA LYS A 98 -31.02 -16.39 -9.58
C LYS A 98 -30.86 -14.88 -9.48
N SER A 99 -29.75 -14.32 -9.96
CA SER A 99 -29.52 -12.87 -9.94
C SER A 99 -30.01 -12.24 -11.24
N SER A 100 -30.53 -11.01 -11.18
CA SER A 100 -30.81 -10.27 -12.40
C SER A 100 -29.50 -10.09 -13.19
N LYS A 101 -29.52 -10.39 -14.49
CA LYS A 101 -28.31 -10.39 -15.35
C LYS A 101 -27.49 -9.10 -15.23
N TRP A 102 -28.18 -7.97 -15.00
CA TRP A 102 -27.58 -6.66 -14.77
C TRP A 102 -26.77 -6.58 -13.45
N LEU A 103 -27.30 -7.09 -12.34
CA LEU A 103 -26.62 -7.08 -11.05
C LEU A 103 -25.47 -8.08 -10.98
N GLY A 104 -25.61 -9.24 -11.63
CA GLY A 104 -24.48 -10.14 -11.83
C GLY A 104 -23.33 -9.44 -12.57
N CYS A 105 -23.65 -8.74 -13.67
CA CYS A 105 -22.66 -7.96 -14.42
C CYS A 105 -22.00 -6.85 -13.57
N LEU A 106 -22.80 -6.05 -12.85
CA LEU A 106 -22.28 -5.01 -11.96
C LEU A 106 -21.40 -5.58 -10.84
N GLY A 107 -21.83 -6.68 -10.21
CA GLY A 107 -21.07 -7.36 -9.17
C GLY A 107 -19.73 -7.87 -9.67
N LEU A 108 -19.69 -8.45 -10.89
CA LEU A 108 -18.45 -8.89 -11.53
C LEU A 108 -17.52 -7.73 -11.85
N LEU A 109 -18.04 -6.59 -12.28
CA LEU A 109 -17.23 -5.39 -12.53
C LEU A 109 -16.58 -4.90 -11.23
N ILE A 110 -17.35 -4.80 -10.15
CA ILE A 110 -16.83 -4.40 -8.83
C ILE A 110 -15.81 -5.42 -8.32
N PHE A 111 -16.08 -6.71 -8.49
CA PHE A 111 -15.19 -7.79 -8.11
C PHE A 111 -13.86 -7.76 -8.89
N ALA A 112 -13.93 -7.61 -10.21
CA ALA A 112 -12.74 -7.47 -11.06
C ALA A 112 -11.91 -6.23 -10.67
N TRP A 113 -12.59 -5.12 -10.33
CA TRP A 113 -11.95 -3.91 -9.86
C TRP A 113 -11.24 -4.09 -8.51
N ALA A 114 -11.89 -4.79 -7.57
CA ALA A 114 -11.31 -5.15 -6.27
C ALA A 114 -10.07 -6.05 -6.43
N ILE A 115 -10.13 -7.04 -7.32
CA ILE A 115 -8.97 -7.88 -7.67
C ILE A 115 -7.83 -7.03 -8.25
N ALA A 116 -8.13 -6.10 -9.16
CA ALA A 116 -7.10 -5.24 -9.75
C ALA A 116 -6.35 -4.43 -8.69
N TYR A 117 -7.05 -3.89 -7.69
CA TYR A 117 -6.41 -3.23 -6.54
C TYR A 117 -5.58 -4.19 -5.71
N LEU A 118 -6.09 -5.39 -5.43
CA LEU A 118 -5.38 -6.38 -4.62
C LEU A 118 -4.08 -6.84 -5.30
N LEU A 119 -4.11 -7.12 -6.60
CA LEU A 119 -2.94 -7.47 -7.40
C LEU A 119 -1.92 -6.33 -7.42
N ARG A 120 -2.37 -5.08 -7.53
CA ARG A 120 -1.47 -3.92 -7.47
C ARG A 120 -0.86 -3.74 -6.08
N ALA A 121 -1.62 -3.94 -5.01
CA ALA A 121 -1.08 -3.94 -3.65
C ALA A 121 0.03 -4.99 -3.50
N GLY A 122 -0.22 -6.21 -4.00
CA GLY A 122 0.75 -7.31 -4.01
C GLY A 122 2.00 -6.99 -4.82
N ALA A 123 1.86 -6.39 -6.01
CA ALA A 123 3.00 -5.97 -6.82
C ALA A 123 3.89 -4.94 -6.11
N TRP A 124 3.30 -3.96 -5.42
CA TRP A 124 4.05 -2.98 -4.62
C TRP A 124 4.69 -3.63 -3.37
N ALA A 125 4.03 -4.59 -2.74
CA ALA A 125 4.58 -5.32 -1.59
C ALA A 125 5.79 -6.15 -2.02
N PHE A 126 5.68 -6.87 -3.14
CA PHE A 126 6.78 -7.65 -3.71
C PHE A 126 7.97 -6.78 -4.11
N ARG A 127 7.71 -5.64 -4.78
CA ARG A 127 8.76 -4.65 -5.10
C ARG A 127 9.45 -4.11 -3.85
N THR A 128 8.72 -3.97 -2.74
CA THR A 128 9.31 -3.55 -1.46
C THR A 128 10.25 -4.61 -0.92
N LEU A 129 9.90 -5.90 -1.01
CA LEU A 129 10.73 -7.02 -0.54
C LEU A 129 11.95 -7.31 -1.43
N GLN A 130 11.96 -6.79 -2.66
CA GLN A 130 13.05 -7.03 -3.60
C GLN A 130 14.40 -6.66 -2.97
N VAL A 131 15.37 -7.56 -3.13
CA VAL A 131 16.73 -7.36 -2.66
C VAL A 131 17.32 -6.17 -3.41
N ALA A 132 17.76 -5.18 -2.64
CA ALA A 132 18.48 -4.02 -3.13
C ALA A 132 19.77 -3.88 -2.34
N GLY A 133 20.79 -3.27 -2.96
CA GLY A 133 21.99 -2.88 -2.26
C GLY A 133 21.65 -2.03 -1.03
N PHE A 134 22.45 -2.15 0.02
CA PHE A 134 22.33 -1.36 1.23
C PHE A 134 23.70 -1.28 1.86
N ALA A 135 24.16 -0.07 2.16
CA ALA A 135 25.44 0.12 2.81
C ALA A 135 25.37 -0.37 4.26
N GLN A 136 26.22 -1.34 4.58
CA GLN A 136 26.44 -1.83 5.94
C GLN A 136 27.86 -1.53 6.37
N LEU A 137 28.06 -1.32 7.67
CA LEU A 137 29.39 -1.17 8.23
C LEU A 137 30.09 -2.53 8.24
N SER A 138 31.16 -2.68 7.46
CA SER A 138 31.97 -3.90 7.41
C SER A 138 33.08 -3.87 8.48
N PRO A 139 33.54 -5.03 8.98
CA PRO A 139 34.78 -5.10 9.76
C PRO A 139 35.98 -4.45 9.06
N GLY A 140 36.02 -4.47 7.72
CA GLY A 140 37.07 -3.76 6.96
C GLY A 140 37.01 -2.24 7.11
N ASP A 141 35.81 -1.68 7.24
CA ASP A 141 35.61 -0.24 7.46
C ASP A 141 36.04 0.16 8.87
N LEU A 142 35.80 -0.71 9.86
CA LEU A 142 36.31 -0.54 11.22
C LEU A 142 37.84 -0.47 11.25
N VAL A 143 38.52 -1.43 10.61
CA VAL A 143 39.99 -1.45 10.52
C VAL A 143 40.52 -0.18 9.83
N ARG A 144 39.89 0.23 8.71
CA ARG A 144 40.27 1.45 7.98
C ARG A 144 40.08 2.71 8.82
N SER A 145 39.02 2.79 9.61
CA SER A 145 38.78 3.93 10.50
C SER A 145 39.76 3.93 11.68
N TRP A 146 40.09 2.75 12.23
CA TRP A 146 41.02 2.60 13.34
C TRP A 146 42.44 3.09 13.02
N ASN A 147 42.86 2.94 11.76
CA ASN A 147 44.19 3.37 11.31
C ASN A 147 44.31 4.88 11.03
N LYS A 148 43.25 5.67 11.21
CA LYS A 148 43.29 7.12 11.01
C LYS A 148 43.69 7.86 12.29
N LYS A 149 44.19 9.10 12.14
CA LYS A 149 44.59 9.97 13.26
C LYS A 149 43.47 10.20 14.30
N SER A 150 42.21 10.13 13.87
CA SER A 150 41.02 10.28 14.72
C SER A 150 39.99 9.17 14.45
N PRO A 151 40.19 7.97 15.02
CA PRO A 151 39.39 6.79 14.70
C PRO A 151 37.88 6.95 14.88
N LYS A 152 37.46 7.58 15.99
CA LYS A 152 36.05 7.78 16.33
C LYS A 152 35.35 8.73 15.37
N ALA A 153 36.01 9.86 15.05
CA ALA A 153 35.52 10.81 14.06
C ALA A 153 35.46 10.19 12.66
N ALA A 154 36.44 9.36 12.29
CA ALA A 154 36.44 8.64 11.02
C ALA A 154 35.29 7.64 10.90
N LEU A 155 35.05 6.86 11.96
CA LEU A 155 33.95 5.90 12.01
C LEU A 155 32.60 6.60 11.95
N ALA A 156 32.43 7.68 12.69
CA ALA A 156 31.22 8.50 12.64
C ALA A 156 30.94 8.96 11.21
N LYS A 157 31.97 9.46 10.48
CA LYS A 157 31.81 9.91 9.08
C LYS A 157 31.41 8.78 8.14
N GLN A 158 31.96 7.58 8.33
CA GLN A 158 31.57 6.41 7.56
C GLN A 158 30.12 6.02 7.80
N LEU A 159 29.68 5.96 9.07
CA LEU A 159 28.30 5.68 9.43
C LEU A 159 27.34 6.71 8.83
N SER A 160 27.60 8.00 9.01
CA SER A 160 26.78 9.07 8.44
C SER A 160 26.74 9.02 6.90
N SER A 161 27.85 8.69 6.24
CA SER A 161 27.87 8.54 4.77
C SER A 161 27.06 7.33 4.31
N ALA A 162 27.12 6.21 5.05
CA ALA A 162 26.31 5.03 4.76
C ALA A 162 24.82 5.33 4.91
N VAL A 163 24.43 6.10 5.94
CA VAL A 163 23.04 6.58 6.11
C VAL A 163 22.57 7.40 4.91
N LEU A 164 23.37 8.38 4.47
CA LEU A 164 23.03 9.22 3.32
C LEU A 164 22.85 8.40 2.04
N TYR A 165 23.71 7.42 1.80
CA TYR A 165 23.57 6.49 0.68
C TYR A 165 22.28 5.64 0.79
N ASN A 166 21.89 5.25 2.01
CA ASN A 166 20.75 4.39 2.25
C ASN A 166 19.40 5.12 2.15
N TYR A 167 19.33 6.43 2.39
CA TYR A 167 18.09 7.21 2.34
C TYR A 167 17.22 6.98 1.11
N PRO A 168 17.70 7.15 -0.15
CA PRO A 168 16.86 6.93 -1.32
C PRO A 168 16.38 5.48 -1.44
N LEU A 169 17.19 4.52 -1.00
CA LEU A 169 16.89 3.09 -1.08
C LEU A 169 15.78 2.69 -0.10
N VAL A 170 15.88 3.16 1.14
CA VAL A 170 14.86 2.93 2.17
C VAL A 170 13.59 3.74 1.88
N ASN A 171 13.72 4.98 1.41
CA ASN A 171 12.56 5.78 0.99
C ASN A 171 11.78 5.09 -0.12
N ARG A 172 12.43 4.44 -1.08
CA ARG A 172 11.75 3.63 -2.11
C ARG A 172 10.93 2.48 -1.49
N LYS A 173 11.49 1.79 -0.50
CA LYS A 173 10.78 0.72 0.23
C LYS A 173 9.59 1.27 1.03
N VAL A 174 9.77 2.36 1.77
CA VAL A 174 8.69 3.02 2.52
C VAL A 174 7.58 3.50 1.59
N THR A 175 7.93 4.09 0.44
CA THR A 175 6.97 4.49 -0.59
C THR A 175 6.21 3.29 -1.13
N GLY A 176 6.89 2.16 -1.37
CA GLY A 176 6.25 0.91 -1.75
C GLY A 176 5.20 0.45 -0.73
N ILE A 177 5.53 0.50 0.57
CA ILE A 177 4.58 0.19 1.66
C ILE A 177 3.38 1.12 1.68
N LYS A 178 3.59 2.43 1.54
CA LYS A 178 2.49 3.39 1.50
C LYS A 178 1.54 3.09 0.34
N MET A 179 2.09 2.79 -0.85
CA MET A 179 1.28 2.41 -2.01
C MET A 179 0.54 1.10 -1.80
N THR A 180 1.20 0.07 -1.25
CA THR A 180 0.55 -1.19 -0.90
C THR A 180 -0.63 -0.96 0.03
N HIS A 181 -0.45 -0.15 1.07
CA HIS A 181 -1.52 0.17 2.03
C HIS A 181 -2.71 0.84 1.36
N GLU A 182 -2.46 1.87 0.54
CA GLU A 182 -3.50 2.61 -0.19
C GLU A 182 -4.32 1.72 -1.14
N TYR A 183 -3.65 0.81 -1.86
CA TYR A 183 -4.32 -0.15 -2.73
C TYR A 183 -5.09 -1.21 -1.94
N LEU A 184 -4.52 -1.69 -0.84
CA LEU A 184 -5.17 -2.69 0.01
C LEU A 184 -6.46 -2.13 0.64
N LEU A 185 -6.44 -0.87 1.10
CA LEU A 185 -7.62 -0.20 1.64
C LEU A 185 -8.75 -0.09 0.60
N ARG A 186 -8.41 0.25 -0.64
CA ARG A 186 -9.38 0.34 -1.75
C ARG A 186 -9.93 -1.03 -2.15
N ALA A 187 -9.09 -2.06 -2.15
CA ALA A 187 -9.53 -3.44 -2.36
C ALA A 187 -10.53 -3.86 -1.28
N PHE A 188 -10.19 -3.62 0.00
CA PHE A 188 -11.07 -3.91 1.13
C PHE A 188 -12.41 -3.19 1.00
N LEU A 189 -12.42 -1.88 0.75
CA LEU A 189 -13.64 -1.10 0.56
C LEU A 189 -14.49 -1.63 -0.59
N SER A 190 -13.87 -1.99 -1.72
CA SER A 190 -14.58 -2.55 -2.88
C SER A 190 -15.23 -3.89 -2.54
N PHE A 191 -14.54 -4.76 -1.78
CA PHE A 191 -15.13 -6.01 -1.30
C PHE A 191 -16.26 -5.77 -0.30
N THR A 192 -16.12 -4.81 0.62
CA THR A 192 -17.20 -4.44 1.54
C THR A 192 -18.45 -4.00 0.78
N ILE A 193 -18.31 -3.13 -0.23
CA ILE A 193 -19.42 -2.68 -1.07
C ILE A 193 -20.05 -3.86 -1.81
N LEU A 194 -19.23 -4.75 -2.36
CA LEU A 194 -19.72 -5.95 -3.05
C LEU A 194 -20.55 -6.84 -2.12
N LEU A 195 -20.07 -7.09 -0.91
CA LEU A 195 -20.78 -7.91 0.08
C LEU A 195 -22.09 -7.26 0.52
N VAL A 196 -22.10 -5.95 0.76
CA VAL A 196 -23.33 -5.22 1.10
C VAL A 196 -24.34 -5.31 -0.05
N LEU A 197 -23.91 -5.14 -1.29
CA LEU A 197 -24.76 -5.28 -2.47
C LEU A 197 -25.36 -6.68 -2.57
N GLN A 198 -24.55 -7.72 -2.34
CA GLN A 198 -25.00 -9.12 -2.35
C GLN A 198 -26.03 -9.42 -1.26
N VAL A 199 -25.90 -8.83 -0.07
CA VAL A 199 -26.84 -9.04 1.05
C VAL A 199 -28.12 -8.22 0.89
N MET A 200 -28.00 -6.95 0.48
CA MET A 200 -29.15 -6.06 0.35
C MET A 200 -30.08 -6.46 -0.80
N TRP A 201 -29.53 -7.03 -1.88
CA TRP A 201 -30.33 -7.41 -3.04
C TRP A 201 -31.47 -8.41 -2.73
N PRO A 202 -31.21 -9.61 -2.18
CA PRO A 202 -32.28 -10.57 -1.87
C PRO A 202 -33.29 -10.02 -0.86
N VAL A 203 -32.84 -9.18 0.08
CA VAL A 203 -33.74 -8.49 1.03
C VAL A 203 -34.65 -7.50 0.30
N GLY A 204 -34.10 -6.72 -0.64
CA GLY A 204 -34.86 -5.78 -1.45
C GLY A 204 -35.93 -6.47 -2.31
N VAL A 205 -35.57 -7.59 -2.95
CA VAL A 205 -36.52 -8.42 -3.72
C VAL A 205 -37.62 -8.98 -2.82
N TRP A 206 -37.27 -9.48 -1.63
CA TRP A 206 -38.25 -9.98 -0.68
C TRP A 206 -39.22 -8.88 -0.21
N ILE A 207 -38.72 -7.67 0.07
CA ILE A 207 -39.56 -6.52 0.44
C ILE A 207 -40.48 -6.12 -0.71
N SER A 208 -39.97 -6.06 -1.95
CA SER A 208 -40.80 -5.70 -3.11
C SER A 208 -41.92 -6.71 -3.35
N ASP A 209 -41.62 -8.01 -3.22
CA ASP A 209 -42.61 -9.07 -3.38
C ASP A 209 -43.70 -8.97 -2.29
N GLU A 210 -43.31 -8.67 -1.04
CA GLU A 210 -44.27 -8.55 0.06
C GLU A 210 -45.16 -7.30 -0.08
N ILE A 211 -44.59 -6.17 -0.51
CA ILE A 211 -45.34 -4.95 -0.83
C ILE A 211 -46.31 -5.21 -2.00
N GLN A 212 -45.89 -5.96 -3.02
CA GLN A 212 -46.74 -6.29 -4.16
C GLN A 212 -47.92 -7.19 -3.76
N LYS A 213 -47.72 -8.16 -2.87
CA LYS A 213 -48.81 -8.97 -2.30
C LYS A 213 -49.82 -8.14 -1.51
N LEU A 214 -49.35 -7.17 -0.73
CA LEU A 214 -50.22 -6.27 0.05
C LEU A 214 -51.02 -5.31 -0.85
N MET A 215 -50.49 -4.95 -2.02
CA MET A 215 -51.17 -4.04 -2.97
C MET A 215 -52.04 -4.76 -4.00
N SER A 216 -51.86 -6.07 -4.24
CA SER A 216 -52.75 -6.82 -5.14
C SER A 216 -54.12 -7.05 -4.48
N PRO A 217 -55.23 -6.60 -5.08
CA PRO A 217 -56.56 -6.87 -4.56
C PRO A 217 -56.82 -8.38 -4.61
N THR A 218 -57.33 -8.93 -3.50
CA THR A 218 -57.77 -10.32 -3.42
C THR A 218 -58.76 -10.59 -4.57
N PRO A 219 -58.54 -11.61 -5.42
CA PRO A 219 -59.53 -11.96 -6.43
C PRO A 219 -60.78 -12.41 -5.67
N SER A 220 -61.86 -11.65 -5.80
CA SER A 220 -63.18 -12.03 -5.35
C SER A 220 -63.54 -13.35 -6.05
N SER A 221 -63.42 -14.45 -5.31
CA SER A 221 -63.85 -15.76 -5.78
C SER A 221 -65.36 -15.68 -6.01
N SER A 222 -65.76 -15.63 -7.29
CA SER A 222 -67.16 -15.73 -7.66
C SER A 222 -67.65 -17.12 -7.30
N LEU A 223 -68.35 -17.23 -6.17
CA LEU A 223 -69.13 -18.42 -5.83
C LEU A 223 -70.23 -18.57 -6.89
N ILE A 224 -70.02 -19.47 -7.85
CA ILE A 224 -71.06 -19.89 -8.78
C ILE A 224 -72.06 -20.74 -7.98
N MET A 225 -73.26 -20.21 -7.82
CA MET A 225 -74.39 -20.92 -7.21
C MET A 225 -74.89 -21.97 -8.21
N CYS A 226 -74.63 -23.25 -7.93
CA CYS A 226 -75.25 -24.35 -8.68
C CYS A 226 -76.74 -24.41 -8.31
N PHE A 227 -77.63 -24.18 -9.28
CA PHE A 227 -79.05 -24.51 -9.14
C PHE A 227 -79.26 -26.00 -9.41
N SER A 228 -79.95 -26.67 -8.49
CA SER A 228 -80.50 -28.02 -8.62
C SER A 228 -81.79 -28.01 -9.43
#